data_AF-A0A7Z2K2K7-F1
#
_entry.id   AF-A0A7Z2K2K7-F1
#
_cell.length_a   1.000
_cell.length_b   1.000
_cell.length_c   1.000
_cell.angle_alpha   90.00
_cell.angle_beta   90.00
_cell.angle_gamma   90.00
#
_symmetry.space_group_name_H-M   'P 1'
#
loop_
_entity.id
_entity.type
_entity.pdbx_description
1 polymer ?
#
loop_
_entity_poly.entity_id
_entity_poly.type
_entity_poly.pdbx_seq_one_letter_code
_entity_poly.pdbx_strand_id
1 'polypeptide(L)'
;MTYNKDNITYKSSSSPPDNILQEERDKVTNLVKYYEGSTTALVVQKNEKWLYLNAAAVHLLGYNDSSELEGKSIWETIHASERETVLKRIEASINGVNPGAFIQRWIKKDGSSVSVEVLAIPVENFLGQTSAIIKEVDHESKNIQEMYANYELITENMNEIISLLDANGRLLYVSPSYRDYARASIDEEIGRSSIRYIHKEDREHVRTEFFKLVKFRNPLMIKYRMQRKDGVFRYIESQGTCILNEEECSYVVVSRDVTEKHQAEMRLQLNEKKHRMILEHSNDLICMMNHEGISVYASPSYKEVLGYEQSEVIGKDILTFIHPEDYEKCQKAIQTLTETKESITTVYRKLHASGHSVIFEAKGMAVSEGDGQVNHFVFISRDITEKIQLEQYRENIEKLAIIGDVAAGFAHEIRNPLTSIKGFLKLLAKKEAEHDIMYHQIIEGELAKIEEVINDFISLAKPEAGEVAEVSLLKLIKNAINVLTPQAASKNIRINISSQLKSIVICCQKNQMKQVFINILKNAVEAIEEDGKIDVILEENQNNVSIEIHDNGVGIEEERLERIGVPFYTNKEKGIGLGMTVSNKIITEHKGSLRVESKPGEGTTVYIRLPKN
;
A
#
# COMPACT_ATOMS: atom_id res chain seq x y z
N MET A 1 -5.59 49.16 -50.02
CA MET A 1 -4.98 50.33 -50.68
C MET A 1 -4.29 49.86 -51.94
N THR A 2 -4.99 50.05 -53.05
CA THR A 2 -4.54 49.83 -54.42
C THR A 2 -3.47 50.85 -54.76
N TYR A 3 -2.30 50.42 -55.26
CA TYR A 3 -1.35 51.32 -55.91
C TYR A 3 -1.27 51.00 -57.40
N ASN A 4 -1.40 52.07 -58.16
CA ASN A 4 -1.77 52.13 -59.56
C ASN A 4 -0.53 51.94 -60.45
N LYS A 5 -0.71 51.19 -61.54
CA LYS A 5 0.20 51.14 -62.68
C LYS A 5 0.03 52.44 -63.47
N ASP A 6 1.11 53.19 -63.72
CA ASP A 6 1.20 54.02 -64.93
C ASP A 6 2.67 54.38 -65.27
N ASN A 7 3.04 53.98 -66.49
CA ASN A 7 3.87 54.68 -67.47
C ASN A 7 5.23 55.29 -67.06
N ILE A 8 6.31 54.56 -67.38
CA ILE A 8 7.54 55.18 -67.87
C ILE A 8 8.02 54.43 -69.12
N THR A 9 7.81 55.05 -70.27
CA THR A 9 8.36 54.69 -71.58
C THR A 9 9.87 54.94 -71.57
N TYR A 10 10.70 53.90 -71.60
CA TYR A 10 12.13 54.07 -71.86
C TYR A 10 12.35 54.38 -73.34
N LYS A 11 12.64 55.66 -73.64
CA LYS A 11 13.27 56.05 -74.90
C LYS A 11 14.67 55.43 -74.96
N SER A 12 14.94 54.70 -76.04
CA SER A 12 16.29 54.35 -76.46
C SER A 12 17.10 55.62 -76.71
N SER A 13 18.18 55.82 -75.97
CA SER A 13 19.22 56.78 -76.33
C SER A 13 20.59 56.13 -76.18
N SER A 14 21.18 55.82 -77.34
CA SER A 14 22.62 55.84 -77.69
C SER A 14 23.63 55.43 -76.63
N SER A 15 24.40 54.39 -76.95
CA SER A 15 25.70 54.06 -76.33
C SER A 15 26.53 55.33 -76.10
N PRO A 16 27.12 55.55 -74.91
CA PRO A 16 28.01 56.67 -74.69
C PRO A 16 29.30 56.46 -75.51
N PRO A 17 29.96 57.53 -75.99
CA PRO A 17 31.23 57.42 -76.69
C PRO A 17 32.31 56.84 -75.77
N ASP A 18 33.22 56.02 -76.32
CA ASP A 18 34.27 55.27 -75.61
C ASP A 18 35.10 56.11 -74.61
N ASN A 19 35.19 57.43 -74.80
CA ASN A 19 35.89 58.34 -73.89
C ASN A 19 35.26 58.48 -72.49
N ILE A 20 33.96 58.25 -72.32
CA ILE A 20 33.29 58.40 -71.00
C ILE A 20 33.60 57.21 -70.08
N LEU A 21 33.74 56.00 -70.65
CA LEU A 21 34.09 54.80 -69.90
C LEU A 21 35.52 54.85 -69.37
N GLN A 22 36.45 55.42 -70.15
CA GLN A 22 37.84 55.63 -69.74
C GLN A 22 37.95 56.60 -68.54
N GLU A 23 37.20 57.71 -68.59
CA GLU A 23 37.21 58.76 -67.55
C GLU A 23 36.50 58.34 -66.25
N GLU A 24 35.55 57.39 -66.33
CA GLU A 24 34.93 56.76 -65.15
C GLU A 24 35.79 55.63 -64.56
N ARG A 25 36.56 54.89 -65.38
CA ARG A 25 37.57 53.91 -64.93
C ARG A 25 38.70 54.56 -64.12
N ASP A 26 39.16 55.72 -64.56
CA ASP A 26 40.20 56.52 -63.88
C ASP A 26 39.76 57.07 -62.51
N LYS A 27 38.48 56.94 -62.14
CA LYS A 27 37.93 57.37 -60.84
C LYS A 27 37.84 56.23 -59.82
N VAL A 28 37.84 54.96 -60.25
CA VAL A 28 37.81 53.75 -59.39
C VAL A 28 39.23 53.20 -59.12
N THR A 29 40.26 53.93 -59.59
CA THR A 29 41.64 53.45 -59.77
C THR A 29 42.35 52.96 -58.51
N ASN A 30 42.02 53.46 -57.31
CA ASN A 30 42.69 53.03 -56.08
C ASN A 30 42.28 51.62 -55.62
N LEU A 31 41.00 51.23 -55.82
CA LEU A 31 40.51 49.89 -55.49
C LEU A 31 40.97 48.88 -56.55
N VAL A 32 40.87 49.28 -57.82
CA VAL A 32 41.25 48.47 -59.00
C VAL A 32 42.74 48.12 -58.98
N LYS A 33 43.64 49.09 -58.76
CA LYS A 33 45.09 48.86 -58.70
C LYS A 33 45.52 47.83 -57.65
N TYR A 34 44.77 47.69 -56.55
CA TYR A 34 45.10 46.73 -55.48
C TYR A 34 44.75 45.28 -55.86
N TYR A 35 43.72 45.08 -56.69
CA TYR A 35 43.20 43.76 -57.06
C TYR A 35 43.50 43.34 -58.50
N GLU A 36 44.10 44.20 -59.33
CA GLU A 36 44.46 43.94 -60.73
C GLU A 36 45.37 42.70 -60.91
N GLY A 37 46.20 42.40 -59.91
CA GLY A 37 47.08 41.21 -59.87
C GLY A 37 46.65 40.11 -58.89
N SER A 38 45.46 40.21 -58.31
CA SER A 38 44.96 39.25 -57.33
C SER A 38 44.33 38.02 -57.98
N THR A 39 44.46 36.85 -57.34
CA THR A 39 43.74 35.62 -57.70
C THR A 39 42.25 35.67 -57.32
N THR A 40 41.84 36.68 -56.56
CA THR A 40 40.44 36.88 -56.16
C THR A 40 39.69 37.63 -57.25
N ALA A 41 38.56 37.10 -57.70
CA ALA A 41 37.72 37.75 -58.71
C ALA A 41 37.03 38.99 -58.12
N LEU A 42 37.25 40.14 -58.76
CA LEU A 42 36.65 41.42 -58.40
C LEU A 42 35.89 41.96 -59.61
N VAL A 43 34.64 42.38 -59.36
CA VAL A 43 33.81 43.06 -60.36
C VAL A 43 33.25 44.36 -59.79
N VAL A 44 33.02 45.33 -60.67
CA VAL A 44 32.35 46.59 -60.33
C VAL A 44 31.25 46.81 -61.35
N GLN A 45 30.05 47.14 -60.86
CA GLN A 45 28.91 47.45 -61.69
C GLN A 45 28.35 48.83 -61.37
N LYS A 46 27.74 49.45 -62.38
CA LYS A 46 26.98 50.70 -62.27
C LYS A 46 25.76 50.60 -63.17
N ASN A 47 24.59 50.93 -62.66
CA ASN A 47 23.32 50.87 -63.41
C ASN A 47 23.13 49.54 -64.16
N GLU A 48 23.39 48.42 -63.48
CA GLU A 48 23.20 47.05 -64.00
C GLU A 48 24.10 46.70 -65.21
N LYS A 49 25.19 47.45 -65.38
CA LYS A 49 26.22 47.18 -66.38
C LYS A 49 27.57 46.99 -65.73
N TRP A 50 28.37 46.10 -66.30
CA TRP A 50 29.75 45.89 -65.86
C TRP A 50 30.59 47.12 -66.18
N LEU A 51 31.16 47.73 -65.14
CA LEU A 51 32.10 48.85 -65.26
C LEU A 51 33.55 48.38 -65.28
N TYR A 52 33.84 47.30 -64.54
CA TYR A 52 35.18 46.72 -64.46
C TYR A 52 35.11 45.25 -64.01
N LEU A 53 35.99 44.41 -64.57
CA LEU A 53 36.26 43.05 -64.11
C LEU A 53 37.77 42.82 -64.14
N ASN A 54 38.36 42.27 -63.07
CA ASN A 54 39.77 41.91 -63.07
C ASN A 54 40.03 40.58 -63.81
N ALA A 55 41.30 40.26 -64.07
CA ALA A 55 41.71 39.06 -64.81
C ALA A 55 41.14 37.76 -64.21
N ALA A 56 41.06 37.65 -62.88
CA ALA A 56 40.48 36.49 -62.20
C ALA A 56 38.97 36.34 -62.47
N ALA A 57 38.20 37.43 -62.47
CA ALA A 57 36.77 37.42 -62.81
C ALA A 57 36.52 37.09 -64.29
N VAL A 58 37.35 37.63 -65.19
CA VAL A 58 37.29 37.36 -66.64
C VAL A 58 37.57 35.88 -66.93
N HIS A 59 38.61 35.31 -66.30
CA HIS A 59 38.95 33.89 -66.42
C HIS A 59 37.86 32.98 -65.85
N LEU A 60 37.28 33.33 -64.70
CA LEU A 60 36.18 32.57 -64.07
C LEU A 60 34.95 32.46 -64.98
N LEU A 61 34.63 33.54 -65.72
CA LEU A 61 33.54 33.57 -66.69
C LEU A 61 33.90 32.96 -68.06
N GLY A 62 35.16 32.58 -68.28
CA GLY A 62 35.63 31.97 -69.53
C GLY A 62 35.79 32.95 -70.70
N TYR A 63 36.00 34.24 -70.42
CA TYR A 63 36.31 35.26 -71.43
C TYR A 63 37.82 35.48 -71.52
N ASN A 64 38.30 35.99 -72.65
CA ASN A 64 39.74 36.23 -72.87
C ASN A 64 40.17 37.65 -72.47
N ASP A 65 39.25 38.61 -72.54
CA ASP A 65 39.51 40.02 -72.27
C ASP A 65 38.30 40.67 -71.58
N SER A 66 38.55 41.60 -70.65
CA SER A 66 37.49 42.32 -69.91
C SER A 66 36.68 43.22 -70.84
N SER A 67 37.28 43.71 -71.93
CA SER A 67 36.63 44.53 -72.95
C SER A 67 35.40 43.86 -73.59
N GLU A 68 35.33 42.52 -73.57
CA GLU A 68 34.19 41.76 -74.08
C GLU A 68 32.94 41.85 -73.18
N LEU A 69 33.11 42.19 -71.89
CA LEU A 69 32.04 42.22 -70.88
C LEU A 69 31.74 43.63 -70.37
N GLU A 70 32.71 44.54 -70.42
CA GLU A 70 32.53 45.91 -69.98
C GLU A 70 31.47 46.66 -70.82
N GLY A 71 30.61 47.41 -70.12
CA GLY A 71 29.46 48.10 -70.71
C GLY A 71 28.26 47.19 -71.03
N LYS A 72 28.41 45.86 -71.00
CA LYS A 72 27.30 44.91 -71.14
C LYS A 72 26.52 44.76 -69.85
N SER A 73 25.31 44.23 -69.97
CA SER A 73 24.43 44.03 -68.82
C SER A 73 24.93 42.89 -67.94
N ILE A 74 24.90 43.08 -66.62
CA ILE A 74 25.24 42.03 -65.65
C ILE A 74 24.33 40.79 -65.77
N TRP A 75 23.13 40.97 -66.33
CA TRP A 75 22.13 39.92 -66.49
C TRP A 75 22.50 38.90 -67.58
N GLU A 76 23.46 39.21 -68.46
CA GLU A 76 23.99 38.25 -69.43
C GLU A 76 24.83 37.16 -68.74
N THR A 77 25.47 37.51 -67.63
CA THR A 77 26.35 36.63 -66.86
C THR A 77 25.67 36.04 -65.61
N ILE A 78 24.48 36.49 -65.24
CA ILE A 78 23.76 36.02 -64.04
C ILE A 78 22.53 35.20 -64.46
N HIS A 79 22.41 33.98 -63.91
CA HIS A 79 21.33 33.06 -64.24
C HIS A 79 19.95 33.64 -63.89
N ALA A 80 18.95 33.38 -64.74
CA ALA A 80 17.62 34.00 -64.67
C ALA A 80 16.91 33.80 -63.31
N SER A 81 17.13 32.65 -62.65
CA SER A 81 16.55 32.34 -61.33
C SER A 81 17.01 33.26 -60.21
N GLU A 82 18.19 33.87 -60.33
CA GLU A 82 18.81 34.66 -59.25
C GLU A 82 18.58 36.16 -59.41
N ARG A 83 18.09 36.62 -60.58
CA ARG A 83 18.07 38.05 -60.96
C ARG A 83 17.28 38.93 -60.00
N GLU A 84 16.10 38.48 -59.56
CA GLU A 84 15.25 39.26 -58.64
C GLU A 84 15.94 39.48 -57.29
N THR A 85 16.59 38.44 -56.75
CA THR A 85 17.32 38.51 -55.48
C THR A 85 18.56 39.38 -55.61
N VAL A 86 19.30 39.26 -56.73
CA VAL A 86 20.49 40.08 -56.99
C VAL A 86 20.12 41.56 -57.12
N LEU A 87 19.02 41.89 -57.81
CA LEU A 87 18.54 43.27 -57.94
C LEU A 87 18.30 43.92 -56.58
N LYS A 88 17.55 43.25 -55.69
CA LYS A 88 17.29 43.74 -54.32
C LYS A 88 18.57 43.95 -53.52
N ARG A 89 19.58 43.11 -53.74
CA ARG A 89 20.88 43.20 -53.05
C ARG A 89 21.74 44.36 -53.58
N ILE A 90 21.67 44.63 -54.89
CA ILE A 90 22.30 45.82 -55.50
C ILE A 90 21.65 47.09 -54.94
N GLU A 91 20.31 47.15 -54.90
CA GLU A 91 19.58 48.27 -54.31
C GLU A 91 19.95 48.50 -52.83
N ALA A 92 20.02 47.43 -52.04
CA ALA A 92 20.45 47.50 -50.64
C ALA A 92 21.88 48.06 -50.52
N SER A 93 22.81 47.58 -51.37
CA SER A 93 24.19 48.07 -51.38
C SER A 93 24.29 49.53 -51.79
N ILE A 94 23.54 49.99 -52.78
CA ILE A 94 23.52 51.41 -53.20
C ILE A 94 23.02 52.31 -52.07
N ASN A 95 22.08 51.82 -51.25
CA ASN A 95 21.57 52.53 -50.07
C ASN A 95 22.51 52.43 -48.85
N GLY A 96 23.75 51.94 -49.02
CA GLY A 96 24.75 51.86 -47.96
C GLY A 96 24.61 50.65 -47.03
N VAL A 97 23.71 49.72 -47.33
CA VAL A 97 23.50 48.49 -46.55
C VAL A 97 24.33 47.37 -47.12
N ASN A 98 25.23 46.77 -46.33
CA ASN A 98 25.98 45.58 -46.75
C ASN A 98 25.04 44.36 -46.76
N PRO A 99 24.74 43.75 -47.91
CA PRO A 99 23.80 42.63 -48.00
C PRO A 99 24.42 41.27 -47.63
N GLY A 100 25.67 41.23 -47.15
CA GLY A 100 26.40 40.00 -46.80
C GLY A 100 26.83 39.19 -48.03
N ALA A 101 27.42 38.02 -47.82
CA ALA A 101 27.77 37.12 -48.93
C ALA A 101 26.53 36.35 -49.40
N PHE A 102 26.41 36.09 -50.70
CA PHE A 102 25.31 35.31 -51.26
C PHE A 102 25.76 34.47 -52.44
N ILE A 103 25.35 33.22 -52.47
CA ILE A 103 25.70 32.27 -53.53
C ILE A 103 24.76 32.50 -54.72
N GLN A 104 25.35 32.73 -55.89
CA GLN A 104 24.66 33.00 -57.14
C GLN A 104 25.19 32.06 -58.22
N ARG A 105 24.33 31.71 -59.18
CA ARG A 105 24.73 30.98 -60.39
C ARG A 105 25.04 31.96 -61.51
N TRP A 106 26.28 31.92 -61.97
CA TRP A 106 26.78 32.74 -63.08
C TRP A 106 26.94 31.88 -64.32
N ILE A 107 26.74 32.48 -65.50
CA ILE A 107 26.81 31.82 -66.81
C ILE A 107 28.14 32.19 -67.47
N LYS A 108 28.91 31.18 -67.86
CA LYS A 108 30.18 31.31 -68.59
C LYS A 108 29.95 31.55 -70.08
N LYS A 109 31.00 31.99 -70.80
CA LYS A 109 30.97 32.25 -72.26
C LYS A 109 30.50 31.04 -73.10
N ASP A 110 30.80 29.83 -72.66
CA ASP A 110 30.40 28.57 -73.32
C ASP A 110 28.95 28.13 -73.00
N GLY A 111 28.23 28.88 -72.17
CA GLY A 111 26.87 28.59 -71.73
C GLY A 111 26.77 27.67 -70.51
N SER A 112 27.88 27.14 -69.99
CA SER A 112 27.89 26.41 -68.72
C SER A 112 27.71 27.35 -67.52
N SER A 113 27.26 26.84 -66.38
CA SER A 113 27.05 27.65 -65.18
C SER A 113 28.08 27.34 -64.09
N VAL A 114 28.50 28.36 -63.35
CA VAL A 114 29.36 28.25 -62.15
C VAL A 114 28.65 28.86 -60.95
N SER A 115 28.77 28.20 -59.79
CA SER A 115 28.24 28.74 -58.54
C SER A 115 29.31 29.57 -57.85
N VAL A 116 28.97 30.82 -57.54
CA VAL A 116 29.90 31.77 -56.93
C VAL A 116 29.28 32.44 -55.72
N GLU A 117 30.04 32.57 -54.65
CA GLU A 117 29.71 33.40 -53.51
C GLU A 117 30.11 34.85 -53.82
N VAL A 118 29.13 35.74 -53.81
CA VAL A 118 29.28 37.15 -54.14
C VAL A 118 29.05 37.99 -52.89
N LEU A 119 30.10 38.65 -52.42
CA LEU A 119 30.04 39.66 -51.37
C LEU A 119 29.99 41.05 -52.02
N ALA A 120 28.82 41.69 -52.01
CA ALA A 120 28.63 43.02 -52.55
C ALA A 120 28.97 44.08 -51.50
N ILE A 121 29.78 45.08 -51.88
CA ILE A 121 30.26 46.15 -51.03
C ILE A 121 30.07 47.49 -51.77
N PRO A 122 29.42 48.49 -51.13
CA PRO A 122 29.32 49.82 -51.73
C PRO A 122 30.70 50.47 -51.86
N VAL A 123 30.93 51.19 -52.97
CA VAL A 123 32.16 51.96 -53.15
C VAL A 123 31.92 53.38 -52.62
N GLU A 124 32.64 53.78 -51.56
CA GLU A 124 32.52 55.12 -50.98
C GLU A 124 32.85 56.22 -52.01
N ASN A 125 32.08 57.31 -51.99
CA ASN A 125 32.17 58.51 -52.84
C ASN A 125 31.62 58.44 -54.28
N PHE A 126 30.92 57.37 -54.68
CA PHE A 126 30.28 57.29 -56.00
C PHE A 126 28.81 56.85 -55.94
N LEU A 127 27.89 57.79 -56.21
CA LEU A 127 26.46 57.51 -56.31
C LEU A 127 26.19 56.47 -57.41
N GLY A 128 25.61 55.32 -57.03
CA GLY A 128 25.13 54.27 -57.94
C GLY A 128 26.13 53.18 -58.34
N GLN A 129 27.30 53.07 -57.68
CA GLN A 129 28.29 52.02 -57.95
C GLN A 129 28.34 50.94 -56.85
N THR A 130 28.45 49.67 -57.25
CA THR A 130 28.64 48.54 -56.34
C THR A 130 29.85 47.72 -56.77
N SER A 131 30.78 47.46 -55.85
CA SER A 131 31.85 46.48 -56.04
C SER A 131 31.44 45.14 -55.47
N ALA A 132 31.89 44.03 -56.05
CA ALA A 132 31.64 42.72 -55.47
C ALA A 132 32.89 41.84 -55.55
N ILE A 133 33.22 41.22 -54.41
CA ILE A 133 34.26 40.19 -54.31
C ILE A 133 33.59 38.84 -54.54
N ILE A 134 34.17 38.04 -55.43
CA ILE A 134 33.60 36.77 -55.87
C ILE A 134 34.55 35.64 -55.50
N LYS A 135 33.99 34.60 -54.88
CA LYS A 135 34.70 33.35 -54.57
C LYS A 135 33.95 32.18 -55.21
N GLU A 136 34.66 31.31 -55.91
CA GLU A 136 34.07 30.08 -56.45
C GLU A 136 33.65 29.13 -55.31
N VAL A 137 32.47 28.51 -55.42
CA VAL A 137 31.95 27.58 -54.42
C VAL A 137 31.64 26.23 -55.07
N ASP A 138 32.30 25.18 -54.59
CA ASP A 138 31.98 23.80 -54.92
C ASP A 138 30.80 23.30 -54.06
N HIS A 139 29.66 23.07 -54.72
CA HIS A 139 28.40 22.65 -54.09
C HIS A 139 28.46 21.23 -53.53
N GLU A 140 29.26 20.35 -54.15
CA GLU A 140 29.30 18.94 -53.82
C GLU A 140 30.05 18.73 -52.50
N SER A 141 31.21 19.36 -52.36
CA SER A 141 32.01 19.32 -51.13
C SER A 141 31.29 19.90 -49.91
N LYS A 142 30.53 21.01 -50.07
CA LYS A 142 29.81 21.65 -48.96
C LYS A 142 28.60 20.83 -48.49
N ASN A 143 27.79 20.32 -49.42
CA ASN A 143 26.64 19.49 -49.08
C ASN A 143 27.07 18.20 -48.37
N ILE A 144 28.16 17.59 -48.83
CA ILE A 144 28.73 16.40 -48.20
C ILE A 144 29.19 16.72 -46.77
N GLN A 145 29.90 17.83 -46.54
CA GLN A 145 30.31 18.25 -45.20
C GLN A 145 29.14 18.54 -44.26
N GLU A 146 28.10 19.24 -44.73
CA GLU A 146 26.91 19.52 -43.92
C GLU A 146 26.15 18.22 -43.59
N MET A 147 26.05 17.30 -44.53
CA MET A 147 25.42 16.01 -44.32
C MET A 147 26.22 15.16 -43.30
N TYR A 148 27.55 15.10 -43.41
CA TYR A 148 28.40 14.43 -42.43
C TYR A 148 28.27 15.05 -41.03
N ALA A 149 28.30 16.37 -40.91
CA ALA A 149 28.13 17.06 -39.63
C ALA A 149 26.76 16.77 -38.98
N ASN A 150 25.70 16.71 -39.78
CA ASN A 150 24.37 16.33 -39.29
C ASN A 150 24.31 14.87 -38.82
N TYR A 151 24.93 13.94 -39.56
CA TYR A 151 25.01 12.54 -39.14
C TYR A 151 25.78 12.36 -37.82
N GLU A 152 26.93 13.01 -37.68
CA GLU A 152 27.70 13.00 -36.43
C GLU A 152 26.86 13.52 -35.26
N LEU A 153 26.23 14.68 -35.41
CA LEU A 153 25.39 15.28 -34.37
C LEU A 153 24.23 14.37 -33.95
N ILE A 154 23.57 13.71 -34.91
CA ILE A 154 22.47 12.77 -34.63
C ILE A 154 23.00 11.58 -33.83
N THR A 155 24.10 10.96 -34.25
CA THR A 155 24.66 9.77 -33.58
C THR A 155 25.28 10.08 -32.23
N GLU A 156 25.80 11.29 -32.01
CA GLU A 156 26.35 11.75 -30.72
C GLU A 156 25.27 11.99 -29.67
N ASN A 157 24.09 12.46 -30.08
CA ASN A 157 23.00 12.78 -29.15
C ASN A 157 21.98 11.64 -28.97
N MET A 158 22.15 10.53 -29.68
CA MET A 158 21.31 9.34 -29.52
C MET A 158 21.75 8.50 -28.32
N ASN A 159 20.80 8.10 -27.47
CA ASN A 159 21.06 7.17 -26.36
C ASN A 159 21.18 5.71 -26.80
N GLU A 160 20.73 5.38 -28.01
CA GLU A 160 20.81 4.03 -28.56
C GLU A 160 22.19 3.77 -29.14
N ILE A 161 22.64 2.52 -29.03
CA ILE A 161 23.88 2.05 -29.62
C ILE A 161 23.60 1.64 -31.06
N ILE A 162 24.12 2.39 -32.02
CA ILE A 162 24.07 2.03 -33.43
C ILE A 162 25.38 1.34 -33.77
N SER A 163 25.32 0.11 -34.27
CA SER A 163 26.49 -0.66 -34.70
C SER A 163 26.35 -1.05 -36.16
N LEU A 164 27.43 -0.94 -36.92
CA LEU A 164 27.56 -1.52 -38.25
C LEU A 164 28.41 -2.79 -38.14
N LEU A 165 27.93 -3.89 -38.71
CA LEU A 165 28.57 -5.19 -38.65
C LEU A 165 28.85 -5.73 -40.06
N ASP A 166 29.93 -6.51 -40.19
CA ASP A 166 30.18 -7.34 -41.38
C ASP A 166 29.35 -8.65 -41.34
N ALA A 167 29.42 -9.46 -42.41
CA ALA A 167 28.74 -10.75 -42.49
C ALA A 167 29.19 -11.79 -41.44
N ASN A 168 30.33 -11.56 -40.79
CA ASN A 168 30.87 -12.39 -39.70
C ASN A 168 30.53 -11.84 -38.31
N GLY A 169 29.78 -10.74 -38.21
CA GLY A 169 29.42 -10.08 -36.96
C GLY A 169 30.57 -9.30 -36.31
N ARG A 170 31.55 -8.84 -37.10
CA ARG A 170 32.62 -7.94 -36.65
C ARG A 170 32.16 -6.49 -36.73
N LEU A 171 32.50 -5.68 -35.73
CA LEU A 171 32.15 -4.25 -35.67
C LEU A 171 32.93 -3.46 -36.72
N LEU A 172 32.24 -2.86 -37.68
CA LEU A 172 32.78 -1.91 -38.66
C LEU A 172 32.67 -0.47 -38.14
N TYR A 173 31.59 -0.18 -37.42
CA TYR A 173 31.34 1.12 -36.79
C TYR A 173 30.49 0.91 -35.53
N VAL A 174 30.64 1.80 -34.57
CA VAL A 174 29.71 1.91 -33.45
C VAL A 174 29.56 3.37 -33.03
N SER A 175 28.35 3.79 -32.68
CA SER A 175 28.04 5.16 -32.27
C SER A 175 28.73 5.55 -30.95
N PRO A 176 28.95 6.86 -30.72
CA PRO A 176 29.56 7.38 -29.49
C PRO A 176 28.89 6.91 -28.19
N SER A 177 27.57 6.71 -28.19
CA SER A 177 26.77 6.17 -27.07
C SER A 177 27.23 4.81 -26.55
N TYR A 178 27.97 4.04 -27.36
CA TYR A 178 28.61 2.81 -26.92
C TYR A 178 29.70 3.05 -25.87
N ARG A 179 30.40 4.19 -25.89
CA ARG A 179 31.41 4.51 -24.85
C ARG A 179 30.75 4.59 -23.47
N ASP A 180 29.62 5.27 -23.39
CA ASP A 180 28.87 5.46 -22.14
C ASP A 180 28.30 4.13 -21.64
N TYR A 181 27.74 3.34 -22.56
CA TYR A 181 27.24 2.01 -22.23
C TYR A 181 28.36 1.04 -21.85
N ALA A 182 29.26 0.71 -22.78
CA ALA A 182 30.23 -0.38 -22.65
C ALA A 182 31.43 -0.04 -21.76
N ARG A 183 31.67 1.26 -21.51
CA ARG A 183 32.84 1.79 -20.80
C ARG A 183 34.16 1.36 -21.46
N ALA A 184 34.14 1.20 -22.78
CA ALA A 184 35.27 0.75 -23.58
C ALA A 184 35.64 1.81 -24.63
N SER A 185 36.90 1.79 -25.09
CA SER A 185 37.32 2.63 -26.21
C SER A 185 36.74 2.06 -27.50
N ILE A 186 36.13 2.90 -28.34
CA ILE A 186 35.57 2.46 -29.63
C ILE A 186 36.66 1.86 -30.51
N ASP A 187 37.84 2.48 -30.55
CA ASP A 187 38.95 2.06 -31.42
C ASP A 187 39.46 0.65 -31.09
N GLU A 188 39.33 0.21 -29.84
CA GLU A 188 39.70 -1.15 -29.43
C GLU A 188 38.69 -2.20 -29.90
N GLU A 189 37.45 -1.79 -30.18
CA GLU A 189 36.32 -2.68 -30.47
C GLU A 189 36.04 -2.84 -31.97
N ILE A 190 36.46 -1.88 -32.80
CA ILE A 190 36.39 -2.01 -34.25
C ILE A 190 37.20 -3.24 -34.72
N GLY A 191 36.60 -4.04 -35.61
CA GLY A 191 37.14 -5.30 -36.12
C GLY A 191 36.91 -6.51 -35.20
N ARG A 192 36.47 -6.33 -33.95
CA ARG A 192 36.18 -7.43 -33.03
C ARG A 192 34.75 -7.95 -33.23
N SER A 193 34.54 -9.22 -32.90
CA SER A 193 33.21 -9.83 -32.94
C SER A 193 32.39 -9.45 -31.70
N SER A 194 31.18 -8.93 -31.93
CA SER A 194 30.26 -8.48 -30.88
C SER A 194 29.77 -9.63 -29.98
N ILE A 195 29.79 -10.88 -30.47
CA ILE A 195 29.30 -12.06 -29.74
C ILE A 195 30.10 -12.38 -28.46
N ARG A 196 31.34 -11.90 -28.36
CA ARG A 196 32.22 -12.14 -27.21
C ARG A 196 31.61 -11.62 -25.90
N TYR A 197 30.92 -10.49 -25.98
CA TYR A 197 30.32 -9.80 -24.84
C TYR A 197 28.95 -10.35 -24.48
N ILE A 198 28.40 -11.28 -25.26
CA ILE A 198 27.09 -11.88 -25.00
C ILE A 198 27.22 -12.99 -23.98
N HIS A 199 26.28 -13.06 -23.05
CA HIS A 199 26.20 -14.12 -22.05
C HIS A 199 26.18 -15.51 -22.71
N LYS A 200 26.91 -16.46 -22.14
CA LYS A 200 27.15 -17.80 -22.72
C LYS A 200 25.87 -18.51 -23.19
N GLU A 201 24.78 -18.40 -22.44
CA GLU A 201 23.49 -19.04 -22.74
C GLU A 201 22.76 -18.38 -23.92
N ASP A 202 23.03 -17.09 -24.17
CA ASP A 202 22.31 -16.31 -25.18
C ASP A 202 23.05 -16.34 -26.54
N ARG A 203 24.31 -16.77 -26.56
CA ARG A 203 25.19 -16.75 -27.75
C ARG A 203 24.63 -17.54 -28.93
N GLU A 204 24.16 -18.77 -28.72
CA GLU A 204 23.64 -19.58 -29.83
C GLU A 204 22.35 -18.99 -30.41
N HIS A 205 21.49 -18.42 -29.56
CA HIS A 205 20.28 -17.75 -30.01
C HIS A 205 20.62 -16.52 -30.85
N VAL A 206 21.49 -15.64 -30.35
CA VAL A 206 21.92 -14.43 -31.07
C VAL A 206 22.60 -14.80 -32.40
N ARG A 207 23.46 -15.82 -32.41
CA ARG A 207 24.11 -16.31 -33.64
C ARG A 207 23.12 -16.79 -34.68
N THR A 208 22.09 -17.53 -34.24
CA THR A 208 21.03 -18.05 -35.11
C THR A 208 20.22 -16.92 -35.74
N GLU A 209 19.82 -15.94 -34.93
CA GLU A 209 19.02 -14.81 -35.42
C GLU A 209 19.86 -13.88 -36.32
N PHE A 210 21.12 -13.64 -35.99
CA PHE A 210 22.03 -12.89 -36.88
C PHE A 210 22.27 -13.62 -38.20
N PHE A 211 22.42 -14.96 -38.18
CA PHE A 211 22.54 -15.75 -39.41
C PHE A 211 21.29 -15.63 -40.29
N LYS A 212 20.09 -15.57 -39.70
CA LYS A 212 18.85 -15.34 -40.47
C LYS A 212 18.84 -13.95 -41.13
N LEU A 213 19.31 -12.92 -40.42
CA LEU A 213 19.49 -11.59 -40.98
C LEU A 213 20.48 -11.61 -42.16
N VAL A 214 21.62 -12.29 -42.01
CA VAL A 214 22.65 -12.40 -43.06
C VAL A 214 22.12 -13.13 -44.30
N LYS A 215 21.51 -14.31 -44.11
CA LYS A 215 21.15 -15.22 -45.21
C LYS A 215 19.82 -14.88 -45.87
N PHE A 216 18.82 -14.46 -45.08
CA PHE A 216 17.46 -14.25 -45.55
C PHE A 216 17.05 -12.78 -45.58
N ARG A 217 17.91 -11.87 -45.11
CA ARG A 217 17.61 -10.42 -44.98
C ARG A 217 16.39 -10.14 -44.11
N ASN A 218 16.07 -11.05 -43.19
CA ASN A 218 14.99 -10.86 -42.24
C ASN A 218 15.44 -9.88 -41.15
N PRO A 219 14.64 -8.85 -40.83
CA PRO A 219 14.94 -7.97 -39.71
C PRO A 219 15.14 -8.76 -38.42
N LEU A 220 16.24 -8.47 -37.73
CA LEU A 220 16.58 -9.02 -36.43
C LEU A 220 15.80 -8.27 -35.36
N MET A 221 15.13 -8.97 -34.44
CA MET A 221 14.50 -8.39 -33.25
C MET A 221 14.77 -9.34 -32.09
N ILE A 222 15.73 -9.03 -31.24
CA ILE A 222 16.18 -9.94 -30.19
C ILE A 222 16.45 -9.23 -28.87
N LYS A 223 16.32 -9.96 -27.77
CA LYS A 223 16.70 -9.50 -26.44
C LYS A 223 17.68 -10.50 -25.81
N TYR A 224 18.81 -10.01 -25.32
CA TYR A 224 19.89 -10.84 -24.77
C TYR A 224 20.68 -10.11 -23.70
N ARG A 225 21.51 -10.84 -22.94
CA ARG A 225 22.40 -10.26 -21.94
C ARG A 225 23.76 -9.93 -22.56
N MET A 226 24.16 -8.68 -22.46
CA MET A 226 25.47 -8.20 -22.87
C MET A 226 26.29 -7.75 -21.65
N GLN A 227 27.57 -8.11 -21.64
CA GLN A 227 28.53 -7.79 -20.60
C GLN A 227 29.20 -6.46 -20.89
N ARG A 228 29.25 -5.58 -19.90
CA ARG A 228 30.05 -4.34 -19.94
C ARG A 228 31.51 -4.61 -19.56
N LYS A 229 32.40 -3.64 -19.78
CA LYS A 229 33.83 -3.77 -19.40
C LYS A 229 34.06 -3.97 -17.89
N ASP A 230 33.12 -3.53 -17.05
CA ASP A 230 33.13 -3.76 -15.58
C ASP A 230 32.67 -5.18 -15.17
N GLY A 231 32.33 -6.03 -16.14
CA GLY A 231 31.90 -7.41 -15.92
C GLY A 231 30.40 -7.59 -15.66
N VAL A 232 29.64 -6.50 -15.50
CA VAL A 232 28.19 -6.55 -15.22
C VAL A 232 27.41 -6.87 -16.50
N PHE A 233 26.45 -7.80 -16.40
CA PHE A 233 25.50 -8.09 -17.47
C PHE A 233 24.30 -7.15 -17.43
N ARG A 234 23.91 -6.66 -18.60
CA ARG A 234 22.72 -5.83 -18.85
C ARG A 234 21.87 -6.47 -19.93
N TYR A 235 20.56 -6.26 -19.88
CA TYR A 235 19.65 -6.72 -20.92
C TYR A 235 19.62 -5.69 -22.06
N ILE A 236 19.96 -6.14 -23.25
CA ILE A 236 19.94 -5.36 -24.48
C ILE A 236 18.84 -5.88 -25.38
N GLU A 237 18.04 -4.96 -25.90
CA GLU A 237 17.12 -5.21 -27.01
C GLU A 237 17.76 -4.65 -28.28
N SER A 238 17.96 -5.51 -29.28
CA SER A 238 18.60 -5.16 -30.55
C SER A 238 17.65 -5.38 -31.72
N GLN A 239 17.63 -4.39 -32.60
CA GLN A 239 16.93 -4.44 -33.89
C GLN A 239 17.96 -4.30 -35.01
N GLY A 240 17.95 -5.19 -35.99
CA GLY A 240 18.96 -5.21 -37.04
C GLY A 240 18.39 -5.33 -38.44
N THR A 241 18.99 -4.64 -39.41
CA THR A 241 18.63 -4.71 -40.82
C THR A 241 19.88 -4.74 -41.71
N CYS A 242 19.71 -5.18 -42.96
CA CYS A 242 20.78 -5.22 -43.96
C CYS A 242 20.78 -3.92 -44.79
N ILE A 243 21.96 -3.35 -45.01
CA ILE A 243 22.23 -2.24 -45.93
C ILE A 243 23.11 -2.76 -47.07
N LEU A 244 22.75 -2.42 -48.31
CA LEU A 244 23.52 -2.75 -49.51
C LEU A 244 24.44 -1.58 -49.87
N ASN A 245 25.76 -1.82 -49.92
CA ASN A 245 26.72 -0.87 -50.48
C ASN A 245 27.41 -1.52 -51.67
N GLU A 246 27.08 -1.05 -52.88
CA GLU A 246 27.64 -1.28 -54.24
C GLU A 246 28.11 -2.70 -54.66
N GLU A 247 28.64 -3.56 -53.77
CA GLU A 247 28.87 -5.00 -53.94
C GLU A 247 28.92 -5.82 -52.60
N GLU A 248 28.89 -5.19 -51.42
CA GLU A 248 28.92 -5.85 -50.09
C GLU A 248 27.69 -5.51 -49.22
N CYS A 249 27.20 -6.50 -48.45
CA CYS A 249 26.13 -6.30 -47.45
C CYS A 249 26.73 -5.96 -46.08
N SER A 250 26.38 -4.79 -45.54
CA SER A 250 26.66 -4.41 -44.15
C SER A 250 25.38 -4.46 -43.33
N TYR A 251 25.49 -4.70 -42.02
CA TYR A 251 24.33 -4.90 -41.15
C TYR A 251 24.29 -3.81 -40.08
N VAL A 252 23.23 -2.99 -40.08
CA VAL A 252 23.01 -2.00 -39.02
C VAL A 252 22.19 -2.63 -37.92
N VAL A 253 22.69 -2.55 -36.69
CA VAL A 253 22.02 -3.01 -35.48
C VAL A 253 21.89 -1.85 -34.51
N VAL A 254 20.66 -1.50 -34.17
CA VAL A 254 20.32 -0.52 -33.13
C VAL A 254 20.03 -1.28 -31.86
N SER A 255 20.71 -0.94 -30.78
CA SER A 255 20.64 -1.63 -29.50
C SER A 255 20.32 -0.68 -28.36
N ARG A 256 19.36 -1.05 -27.52
CA ARG A 256 18.90 -0.27 -26.38
C ARG A 256 19.06 -1.07 -25.09
N ASP A 257 19.59 -0.44 -24.04
CA ASP A 257 19.60 -1.03 -22.70
C ASP A 257 18.17 -0.99 -22.13
N VAL A 258 17.62 -2.17 -21.86
CA VAL A 258 16.28 -2.37 -21.31
C VAL A 258 16.33 -3.02 -19.93
N THR A 259 17.48 -2.97 -19.25
CA THR A 259 17.68 -3.62 -17.95
C THR A 259 16.70 -3.14 -16.90
N GLU A 260 16.54 -1.83 -16.73
CA GLU A 260 15.65 -1.27 -15.71
C GLU A 260 14.20 -1.65 -15.96
N LYS A 261 13.75 -1.51 -17.22
CA LYS A 261 12.41 -1.94 -17.66
C LYS A 261 12.19 -3.42 -17.38
N HIS A 262 13.14 -4.27 -17.78
CA HIS A 262 13.02 -5.71 -17.57
C HIS A 262 13.03 -6.10 -16.08
N GLN A 263 13.86 -5.46 -15.26
CA GLN A 263 13.87 -5.68 -13.81
C GLN A 263 12.59 -5.18 -13.14
N ALA A 264 11.98 -4.11 -13.63
CA ALA A 264 10.68 -3.64 -13.14
C ALA A 264 9.56 -4.64 -13.50
N GLU A 265 9.52 -5.11 -14.74
CA GLU A 265 8.57 -6.14 -15.20
C GLU A 265 8.71 -7.44 -14.39
N MET A 266 9.93 -7.94 -14.20
CA MET A 266 10.18 -9.15 -13.41
C MET A 266 9.80 -8.98 -11.94
N ARG A 267 10.07 -7.80 -11.34
CA ARG A 267 9.65 -7.50 -9.97
C ARG A 267 8.13 -7.45 -9.85
N LEU A 268 7.45 -6.86 -10.84
CA LEU A 268 5.99 -6.82 -10.88
C LEU A 268 5.42 -8.24 -10.96
N GLN A 269 5.88 -9.05 -11.92
CA GLN A 269 5.45 -10.44 -12.08
C GLN A 269 5.71 -11.28 -10.82
N LEU A 270 6.88 -11.12 -10.20
CA LEU A 270 7.21 -11.83 -8.96
C LEU A 270 6.29 -11.40 -7.81
N ASN A 271 6.02 -10.10 -7.68
CA ASN A 271 5.09 -9.59 -6.68
C ASN A 271 3.66 -10.08 -6.92
N GLU A 272 3.15 -10.04 -8.15
CA GLU A 272 1.84 -10.58 -8.51
C GLU A 272 1.74 -12.07 -8.17
N LYS A 273 2.76 -12.87 -8.51
CA LYS A 273 2.81 -14.29 -8.18
C LYS A 273 2.85 -14.53 -6.67
N LYS A 274 3.64 -13.73 -5.94
CA LYS A 274 3.73 -13.80 -4.47
C LYS A 274 2.40 -13.43 -3.82
N HIS A 275 1.75 -12.36 -4.25
CA HIS A 275 0.43 -11.95 -3.77
C HIS A 275 -0.61 -13.03 -4.06
N ARG A 276 -0.61 -13.62 -5.26
CA ARG A 276 -1.50 -14.72 -5.61
C ARG A 276 -1.33 -15.93 -4.70
N MET A 277 -0.08 -16.37 -4.44
CA MET A 277 0.17 -17.48 -3.50
C MET A 277 -0.33 -17.19 -2.09
N ILE A 278 -0.17 -15.96 -1.59
CA ILE A 278 -0.66 -15.57 -0.26
C ILE A 278 -2.19 -15.65 -0.21
N LEU A 279 -2.88 -15.19 -1.25
CA LEU A 279 -4.34 -15.23 -1.34
C LEU A 279 -4.88 -16.65 -1.53
N GLU A 280 -4.19 -17.50 -2.28
CA GLU A 280 -4.59 -18.90 -2.56
C GLU A 280 -4.34 -19.84 -1.37
N HIS A 281 -3.31 -19.59 -0.56
CA HIS A 281 -2.93 -20.47 0.56
C HIS A 281 -3.29 -19.91 1.95
N SER A 282 -4.04 -18.82 2.03
CA SER A 282 -4.57 -18.30 3.29
C SER A 282 -5.89 -18.98 3.64
N ASN A 283 -5.99 -19.57 4.84
CA ASN A 283 -7.26 -20.09 5.37
C ASN A 283 -8.23 -18.96 5.77
N ASP A 284 -7.74 -17.72 5.90
CA ASP A 284 -8.63 -16.59 6.12
C ASP A 284 -9.46 -16.33 4.85
N LEU A 285 -10.76 -16.11 5.02
CA LEU A 285 -11.67 -15.74 3.95
C LEU A 285 -11.54 -14.25 3.66
N ILE A 286 -11.22 -13.91 2.42
CA ILE A 286 -11.14 -12.52 1.97
C ILE A 286 -12.33 -12.26 1.06
N CYS A 287 -13.15 -11.28 1.44
CA CYS A 287 -14.30 -10.85 0.66
C CYS A 287 -14.23 -9.35 0.42
N MET A 288 -14.48 -8.92 -0.80
CA MET A 288 -14.72 -7.53 -1.12
C MET A 288 -16.17 -7.38 -1.56
N MET A 289 -16.86 -6.37 -1.05
CA MET A 289 -18.23 -6.04 -1.46
C MET A 289 -18.31 -4.58 -1.89
N ASN A 290 -19.27 -4.28 -2.77
CA ASN A 290 -19.62 -2.91 -3.13
C ASN A 290 -20.42 -2.22 -2.01
N HIS A 291 -20.73 -0.95 -2.19
CA HIS A 291 -21.55 -0.17 -1.25
C HIS A 291 -22.98 -0.69 -1.03
N GLU A 292 -23.49 -1.53 -1.93
CA GLU A 292 -24.81 -2.17 -1.82
C GLU A 292 -24.77 -3.51 -1.05
N GLY A 293 -23.58 -3.93 -0.58
CA GLY A 293 -23.41 -5.20 0.13
C GLY A 293 -23.29 -6.42 -0.79
N ILE A 294 -23.12 -6.22 -2.10
CA ILE A 294 -22.93 -7.30 -3.07
C ILE A 294 -21.44 -7.66 -3.16
N SER A 295 -21.11 -8.94 -3.02
CA SER A 295 -19.74 -9.43 -3.17
C SER A 295 -19.23 -9.20 -4.59
N VAL A 296 -18.11 -8.50 -4.72
CA VAL A 296 -17.39 -8.29 -6.00
C VAL A 296 -16.16 -9.19 -6.12
N TYR A 297 -15.66 -9.71 -5.00
CA TYR A 297 -14.57 -10.66 -4.95
C TYR A 297 -14.69 -11.55 -3.70
N ALA A 298 -14.34 -12.81 -3.86
CA ALA A 298 -14.18 -13.79 -2.79
C ALA A 298 -12.88 -14.58 -3.02
N SER A 299 -12.09 -14.82 -1.98
CA SER A 299 -10.88 -15.64 -2.08
C SER A 299 -11.17 -17.12 -2.36
N PRO A 300 -10.22 -17.88 -2.93
CA PRO A 300 -10.38 -19.32 -3.15
C PRO A 300 -10.67 -20.13 -1.88
N SER A 301 -10.21 -19.63 -0.72
CA SER A 301 -10.45 -20.24 0.59
C SER A 301 -11.93 -20.41 0.96
N TYR A 302 -12.86 -19.71 0.30
CA TYR A 302 -14.30 -19.95 0.46
C TYR A 302 -14.71 -21.39 0.17
N LYS A 303 -14.06 -22.04 -0.79
CA LYS A 303 -14.34 -23.44 -1.14
C LYS A 303 -13.87 -24.39 -0.05
N GLU A 304 -12.65 -24.18 0.44
CA GLU A 304 -12.02 -25.07 1.42
C GLU A 304 -12.65 -24.93 2.81
N VAL A 305 -13.02 -23.70 3.21
CA VAL A 305 -13.49 -23.40 4.56
C VAL A 305 -15.03 -23.41 4.66
N LEU A 306 -15.74 -22.92 3.64
CA LEU A 306 -17.21 -22.82 3.66
C LEU A 306 -17.92 -23.73 2.64
N GLY A 307 -17.19 -24.39 1.75
CA GLY A 307 -17.77 -25.27 0.73
C GLY A 307 -18.43 -24.54 -0.44
N TYR A 308 -18.30 -23.22 -0.55
CA TYR A 308 -18.85 -22.45 -1.68
C TYR A 308 -17.78 -22.17 -2.73
N GLU A 309 -18.13 -22.37 -4.01
CA GLU A 309 -17.31 -21.90 -5.11
C GLU A 309 -17.33 -20.36 -5.17
N GLN A 310 -16.22 -19.74 -5.61
CA GLN A 310 -16.14 -18.28 -5.72
C GLN A 310 -17.27 -17.70 -6.60
N SER A 311 -17.66 -18.42 -7.66
CA SER A 311 -18.76 -18.04 -8.55
C SER A 311 -20.14 -18.04 -7.89
N GLU A 312 -20.32 -18.77 -6.79
CA GLU A 312 -21.57 -18.79 -6.03
C GLU A 312 -21.66 -17.62 -5.05
N VAL A 313 -20.51 -17.09 -4.63
CA VAL A 313 -20.39 -15.97 -3.68
C VAL A 313 -20.40 -14.62 -4.42
N ILE A 314 -19.63 -14.51 -5.50
CA ILE A 314 -19.52 -13.28 -6.29
C ILE A 314 -20.88 -12.94 -6.93
N GLY A 315 -21.29 -11.68 -6.79
CA GLY A 315 -22.58 -11.18 -7.27
C GLY A 315 -23.76 -11.44 -6.34
N LYS A 316 -23.53 -12.03 -5.15
CA LYS A 316 -24.55 -12.23 -4.13
C LYS A 316 -24.41 -11.24 -2.97
N ASP A 317 -25.52 -10.96 -2.31
CA ASP A 317 -25.55 -10.24 -1.05
C ASP A 317 -24.82 -11.05 0.03
N ILE A 318 -23.84 -10.44 0.69
CA ILE A 318 -23.02 -11.10 1.71
C ILE A 318 -23.85 -11.60 2.91
N LEU A 319 -24.99 -10.97 3.21
CA LEU A 319 -25.88 -11.35 4.31
C LEU A 319 -26.47 -12.76 4.09
N THR A 320 -26.59 -13.21 2.83
CA THR A 320 -27.06 -14.56 2.48
C THR A 320 -26.21 -15.67 3.10
N PHE A 321 -24.94 -15.41 3.36
CA PHE A 321 -23.98 -16.37 3.92
C PHE A 321 -23.79 -16.22 5.43
N ILE A 322 -24.46 -15.27 6.07
CA ILE A 322 -24.35 -14.99 7.50
C ILE A 322 -25.47 -15.72 8.23
N HIS A 323 -25.24 -16.11 9.49
CA HIS A 323 -26.29 -16.70 10.32
C HIS A 323 -27.36 -15.64 10.64
N PRO A 324 -28.68 -15.95 10.57
CA PRO A 324 -29.75 -14.96 10.73
C PRO A 324 -29.71 -14.13 12.03
N GLU A 325 -29.29 -14.75 13.14
CA GLU A 325 -29.13 -14.06 14.43
C GLU A 325 -28.03 -12.98 14.43
N ASP A 326 -27.09 -13.04 13.49
CA ASP A 326 -25.95 -12.13 13.42
C ASP A 326 -26.16 -11.00 12.38
N TYR A 327 -27.31 -10.96 11.70
CA TYR A 327 -27.63 -9.94 10.68
C TYR A 327 -27.56 -8.51 11.20
N GLU A 328 -28.24 -8.23 12.32
CA GLU A 328 -28.27 -6.88 12.90
C GLU A 328 -26.87 -6.43 13.34
N LYS A 329 -26.08 -7.35 13.89
CA LYS A 329 -24.70 -7.10 14.31
C LYS A 329 -23.81 -6.75 13.11
N CYS A 330 -23.94 -7.48 12.01
CA CYS A 330 -23.15 -7.24 10.80
C CYS A 330 -23.57 -5.94 10.10
N GLN A 331 -24.87 -5.65 10.02
CA GLN A 331 -25.35 -4.37 9.48
C GLN A 331 -24.81 -3.17 10.27
N LYS A 332 -24.85 -3.23 11.61
CA LYS A 332 -24.26 -2.18 12.45
C LYS A 332 -22.77 -2.00 12.18
N ALA A 333 -22.02 -3.09 12.05
CA ALA A 333 -20.59 -3.03 11.75
C ALA A 333 -20.32 -2.38 10.37
N ILE A 334 -21.10 -2.70 9.35
CA ILE A 334 -20.98 -2.11 8.00
C ILE A 334 -21.33 -0.61 8.04
N GLN A 335 -22.40 -0.25 8.76
CA GLN A 335 -22.80 1.15 8.94
C GLN A 335 -21.68 1.95 9.62
N THR A 336 -21.14 1.45 10.73
CA THR A 336 -20.04 2.12 11.42
C THR A 336 -18.80 2.24 10.52
N LEU A 337 -18.44 1.20 9.76
CA LEU A 337 -17.37 1.26 8.76
C LEU A 337 -17.58 2.37 7.71
N THR A 338 -18.83 2.60 7.31
CA THR A 338 -19.21 3.61 6.33
C THR A 338 -19.06 5.02 6.91
N GLU A 339 -19.48 5.21 8.16
CA GLU A 339 -19.48 6.51 8.85
C GLU A 339 -18.08 6.92 9.34
N THR A 340 -17.34 6.00 9.97
CA THR A 340 -16.05 6.31 10.61
C THR A 340 -14.87 6.10 9.67
N LYS A 341 -14.99 5.23 8.67
CA LYS A 341 -13.89 4.75 7.80
C LYS A 341 -12.73 4.09 8.55
N GLU A 342 -12.91 3.78 9.83
CA GLU A 342 -11.92 3.08 10.65
C GLU A 342 -12.13 1.57 10.56
N SER A 343 -11.06 0.78 10.72
CA SER A 343 -11.18 -0.67 10.68
C SER A 343 -11.95 -1.21 11.90
N ILE A 344 -12.89 -2.12 11.67
CA ILE A 344 -13.70 -2.74 12.73
C ILE A 344 -13.40 -4.24 12.79
N THR A 345 -13.41 -4.79 14.01
CA THR A 345 -13.33 -6.23 14.23
C THR A 345 -14.64 -6.73 14.83
N THR A 346 -15.23 -7.76 14.21
CA THR A 346 -16.51 -8.33 14.62
C THR A 346 -16.47 -9.84 14.53
N VAL A 347 -16.97 -10.51 15.56
CA VAL A 347 -17.19 -11.97 15.56
C VAL A 347 -18.61 -12.27 15.11
N TYR A 348 -18.80 -13.16 14.15
CA TYR A 348 -20.11 -13.60 13.65
C TYR A 348 -20.02 -14.99 13.04
N ARG A 349 -21.18 -15.61 12.83
CA ARG A 349 -21.30 -16.93 12.21
C ARG A 349 -21.59 -16.80 10.72
N LYS A 350 -20.88 -17.58 9.92
CA LYS A 350 -21.23 -17.85 8.53
C LYS A 350 -21.83 -19.23 8.39
N LEU A 351 -22.76 -19.38 7.46
CA LEU A 351 -23.33 -20.66 7.08
C LEU A 351 -22.35 -21.38 6.15
N HIS A 352 -22.05 -22.63 6.45
CA HIS A 352 -21.35 -23.54 5.56
C HIS A 352 -22.33 -24.09 4.50
N ALA A 353 -21.84 -24.45 3.31
CA ALA A 353 -22.65 -25.03 2.23
C ALA A 353 -23.42 -26.30 2.65
N SER A 354 -22.94 -27.00 3.67
CA SER A 354 -23.60 -28.18 4.25
C SER A 354 -24.65 -27.86 5.34
N GLY A 355 -24.88 -26.57 5.64
CA GLY A 355 -25.92 -26.09 6.56
C GLY A 355 -25.51 -25.87 8.03
N HIS A 356 -24.28 -26.22 8.43
CA HIS A 356 -23.79 -25.91 9.78
C HIS A 356 -23.21 -24.48 9.84
N SER A 357 -23.05 -23.93 11.04
CA SER A 357 -22.44 -22.60 11.24
C SER A 357 -20.97 -22.71 11.63
N VAL A 358 -20.16 -21.83 11.07
CA VAL A 358 -18.73 -21.67 11.40
C VAL A 358 -18.52 -20.27 11.97
N ILE A 359 -17.74 -20.16 13.05
CA ILE A 359 -17.55 -18.89 13.76
C ILE A 359 -16.31 -18.18 13.22
N PHE A 360 -16.51 -16.96 12.74
CA PHE A 360 -15.45 -16.12 12.21
C PHE A 360 -15.22 -14.87 13.07
N GLU A 361 -13.96 -14.53 13.26
CA GLU A 361 -13.53 -13.17 13.59
C GLU A 361 -13.18 -12.46 12.29
N ALA A 362 -13.89 -11.39 11.94
CA ALA A 362 -13.56 -10.61 10.75
C ALA A 362 -13.09 -9.22 11.07
N LYS A 363 -12.05 -8.80 10.35
CA LYS A 363 -11.60 -7.42 10.27
C LYS A 363 -12.11 -6.81 8.97
N GLY A 364 -12.95 -5.78 9.08
CA GLY A 364 -13.47 -5.00 7.98
C GLY A 364 -12.74 -3.68 7.80
N MET A 365 -12.55 -3.25 6.56
CA MET A 365 -11.94 -1.97 6.18
C MET A 365 -12.72 -1.35 5.03
N ALA A 366 -12.99 -0.04 5.12
CA ALA A 366 -13.57 0.74 4.04
C ALA A 366 -12.47 1.17 3.05
N VAL A 367 -12.74 1.03 1.75
CA VAL A 367 -11.86 1.49 0.67
C VAL A 367 -12.54 2.66 -0.03
N SER A 368 -11.96 3.84 0.16
CA SER A 368 -12.40 5.07 -0.50
C SER A 368 -11.54 5.39 -1.71
N GLU A 369 -12.16 5.78 -2.82
CA GLU A 369 -11.44 6.39 -3.94
C GLU A 369 -11.16 7.87 -3.67
N GLY A 370 -10.40 8.52 -4.56
CA GLY A 370 -9.87 9.88 -4.36
C GLY A 370 -10.90 11.00 -4.11
N ASP A 371 -12.20 10.72 -4.21
CA ASP A 371 -13.31 11.62 -3.89
C ASP A 371 -13.77 11.52 -2.42
N GLY A 372 -13.23 10.59 -1.66
CA GLY A 372 -13.59 10.35 -0.26
C GLY A 372 -14.89 9.57 -0.06
N GLN A 373 -15.55 9.08 -1.11
CA GLN A 373 -16.69 8.18 -0.99
C GLN A 373 -16.23 6.72 -0.84
N VAL A 374 -16.93 5.97 0.00
CA VAL A 374 -16.64 4.55 0.23
C VAL A 374 -17.34 3.73 -0.85
N ASN A 375 -16.57 3.22 -1.81
CA ASN A 375 -17.12 2.42 -2.91
C ASN A 375 -17.11 0.93 -2.60
N HIS A 376 -16.14 0.49 -1.79
CA HIS A 376 -15.93 -0.92 -1.48
C HIS A 376 -15.59 -1.15 0.00
N PHE A 377 -15.90 -2.34 0.49
CA PHE A 377 -15.48 -2.83 1.79
C PHE A 377 -14.72 -4.13 1.62
N VAL A 378 -13.60 -4.27 2.33
CA VAL A 378 -12.80 -5.50 2.37
C VAL A 378 -12.91 -6.12 3.75
N PHE A 379 -13.26 -7.39 3.80
CA PHE A 379 -13.32 -8.20 5.01
C PHE A 379 -12.33 -9.35 4.93
N ILE A 380 -11.55 -9.50 5.99
CA ILE A 380 -10.69 -10.66 6.22
C ILE A 380 -11.29 -11.40 7.41
N SER A 381 -11.84 -12.59 7.19
CA SER A 381 -12.51 -13.41 8.21
C SER A 381 -11.67 -14.64 8.52
N ARG A 382 -11.24 -14.77 9.78
CA ARG A 382 -10.52 -15.93 10.30
C ARG A 382 -11.46 -16.86 11.03
N ASP A 383 -11.41 -18.15 10.73
CA ASP A 383 -12.13 -19.17 11.50
C ASP A 383 -11.53 -19.27 12.91
N ILE A 384 -12.38 -19.08 13.93
CA ILE A 384 -12.00 -19.17 15.34
C ILE A 384 -12.78 -20.28 16.07
N THR A 385 -13.44 -21.17 15.33
CA THR A 385 -14.28 -22.25 15.89
C THR A 385 -13.46 -23.14 16.83
N GLU A 386 -12.28 -23.59 16.41
CA GLU A 386 -11.39 -24.42 17.24
C GLU A 386 -10.90 -23.65 18.48
N LYS A 387 -10.56 -22.36 18.33
CA LYS A 387 -10.12 -21.52 19.45
C LYS A 387 -11.19 -21.42 20.53
N ILE A 388 -12.44 -21.15 20.15
CA ILE A 388 -13.57 -21.07 21.09
C ILE A 388 -13.81 -22.43 21.76
N GLN A 389 -13.76 -23.53 21.01
CA GLN A 389 -13.93 -24.87 21.57
C GLN A 389 -12.85 -25.22 22.59
N LEU A 390 -11.60 -24.86 22.32
CA LEU A 390 -10.48 -25.08 23.24
C LEU A 390 -10.61 -24.23 24.51
N GLU A 391 -11.01 -22.96 24.38
CA GLU A 391 -11.28 -22.10 25.54
C GLU A 391 -12.41 -22.67 26.42
N GLN A 392 -13.52 -23.09 25.81
CA GLN A 392 -14.63 -23.74 26.53
C GLN A 392 -14.20 -25.06 27.20
N TYR A 393 -13.39 -25.87 26.52
CA TYR A 393 -12.87 -27.11 27.09
C TYR A 393 -11.98 -26.84 28.30
N ARG A 394 -11.14 -25.81 28.24
CA ARG A 394 -10.30 -25.39 29.37
C ARG A 394 -11.13 -24.91 30.55
N GLU A 395 -12.12 -24.05 30.31
CA GLU A 395 -13.06 -23.63 31.35
C GLU A 395 -13.78 -24.81 32.00
N ASN A 396 -14.18 -25.81 31.21
CA ASN A 396 -14.85 -27.00 31.73
C ASN A 396 -13.90 -27.88 32.56
N ILE A 397 -12.63 -28.02 32.16
CA ILE A 397 -11.61 -28.71 32.97
C ILE A 397 -11.38 -27.97 34.29
N GLU A 398 -11.24 -26.65 34.26
CA GLU A 398 -11.08 -25.84 35.48
C GLU A 398 -12.29 -26.01 36.42
N LYS A 399 -13.51 -25.97 35.87
CA LYS A 399 -14.75 -26.26 36.63
C LYS A 399 -14.75 -27.68 37.21
N LEU A 400 -14.35 -28.69 36.43
CA LEU A 400 -14.30 -30.09 36.86
C LEU A 400 -13.25 -30.33 37.95
N ALA A 401 -12.09 -29.67 37.88
CA ALA A 401 -11.05 -29.76 38.90
C ALA A 401 -11.56 -29.25 40.27
N ILE A 402 -12.25 -28.10 40.27
CA ILE A 402 -12.90 -27.56 41.47
C ILE A 402 -13.95 -28.54 42.03
N ILE A 403 -14.77 -29.15 41.16
CA ILE A 403 -15.75 -30.16 41.57
C ILE A 403 -15.07 -31.40 42.15
N GLY A 404 -13.93 -31.82 41.60
CA GLY A 404 -13.16 -32.96 42.07
C GLY A 404 -12.64 -32.78 43.50
N ASP A 405 -12.04 -31.63 43.77
CA ASP A 405 -11.58 -31.27 45.13
C ASP A 405 -12.76 -31.18 46.10
N VAL A 406 -13.90 -30.65 45.62
CA VAL A 406 -15.13 -30.55 46.41
C VAL A 406 -15.76 -31.91 46.71
N ALA A 407 -15.74 -32.84 45.76
CA ALA A 407 -16.28 -34.18 45.93
C ALA A 407 -15.50 -35.01 46.96
N ALA A 408 -14.18 -34.83 47.05
CA ALA A 408 -13.35 -35.52 48.03
C ALA A 408 -13.67 -35.06 49.46
N GLY A 409 -13.77 -33.75 49.69
CA GLY A 409 -14.21 -33.17 50.98
C GLY A 409 -15.61 -33.64 51.37
N PHE A 410 -16.56 -33.59 50.43
CA PHE A 410 -17.93 -34.07 50.59
C PHE A 410 -18.01 -35.55 51.00
N ALA A 411 -17.23 -36.43 50.35
CA ALA A 411 -17.20 -37.86 50.67
C ALA A 411 -16.67 -38.14 52.08
N HIS A 412 -15.71 -37.35 52.55
CA HIS A 412 -15.21 -37.43 53.93
C HIS A 412 -16.27 -36.96 54.93
N GLU A 413 -16.98 -35.89 54.62
CA GLU A 413 -18.00 -35.32 55.52
C GLU A 413 -19.29 -36.12 55.61
N ILE A 414 -19.70 -36.86 54.57
CA ILE A 414 -20.80 -37.82 54.67
C ILE A 414 -20.37 -39.08 55.46
N ARG A 415 -19.11 -39.51 55.31
CA ARG A 415 -18.61 -40.72 55.97
C ARG A 415 -18.59 -40.58 57.49
N ASN A 416 -18.30 -39.39 58.01
CA ASN A 416 -18.24 -39.12 59.45
C ASN A 416 -19.58 -39.38 60.19
N PRO A 417 -20.70 -38.72 59.83
CA PRO A 417 -22.01 -38.97 60.43
C PRO A 417 -22.51 -40.38 60.16
N LEU A 418 -22.28 -40.95 58.96
CA LEU A 418 -22.63 -42.36 58.68
C LEU A 418 -21.90 -43.34 59.59
N THR A 419 -20.64 -43.07 59.92
CA THR A 419 -19.85 -43.90 60.85
C THR A 419 -20.40 -43.78 62.26
N SER A 420 -20.77 -42.56 62.68
CA SER A 420 -21.42 -42.30 63.97
C SER A 420 -22.77 -43.02 64.09
N ILE A 421 -23.67 -42.85 63.12
CA ILE A 421 -24.98 -43.53 63.04
C ILE A 421 -24.80 -45.05 63.11
N LYS A 422 -23.86 -45.61 62.34
CA LYS A 422 -23.55 -47.05 62.35
C LYS A 422 -23.04 -47.53 63.71
N GLY A 423 -22.29 -46.69 64.43
CA GLY A 423 -21.82 -46.95 65.80
C GLY A 423 -22.98 -47.02 66.79
N PHE A 424 -23.85 -46.01 66.79
CA PHE A 424 -25.01 -45.94 67.70
C PHE A 424 -26.06 -47.02 67.40
N LEU A 425 -26.32 -47.33 66.13
CA LEU A 425 -27.18 -48.46 65.75
C LEU A 425 -26.65 -49.82 66.26
N LYS A 426 -25.33 -50.01 66.29
CA LYS A 426 -24.72 -51.22 66.88
C LYS A 426 -24.88 -51.28 68.41
N LEU A 427 -24.87 -50.13 69.08
CA LEU A 427 -25.10 -50.05 70.52
C LEU A 427 -26.59 -50.32 70.85
N LEU A 428 -27.52 -49.74 70.08
CA LEU A 428 -28.96 -50.04 70.18
C LEU A 428 -29.27 -51.54 69.96
N ALA A 429 -28.58 -52.19 69.02
CA ALA A 429 -28.74 -53.62 68.76
C ALA A 429 -28.21 -54.52 69.90
N LYS A 430 -27.25 -54.03 70.71
CA LYS A 430 -26.76 -54.69 71.92
C LYS A 430 -27.63 -54.26 73.11
N LYS A 431 -28.79 -54.91 73.26
CA LYS A 431 -29.78 -54.70 74.33
C LYS A 431 -29.17 -54.27 75.69
N GLU A 432 -29.31 -53.00 76.04
CA GLU A 432 -29.43 -52.48 77.41
C GLU A 432 -30.25 -51.19 77.33
N ALA A 433 -31.56 -51.36 77.52
CA ALA A 433 -32.59 -50.34 77.33
C ALA A 433 -32.64 -49.40 78.54
N GLU A 434 -31.76 -48.40 78.56
CA GLU A 434 -31.93 -47.19 79.38
C GLU A 434 -31.63 -45.89 78.61
N HIS A 435 -31.06 -45.97 77.41
CA HIS A 435 -30.55 -44.81 76.64
C HIS A 435 -31.21 -44.60 75.26
N ASP A 436 -32.34 -45.25 74.97
CA ASP A 436 -33.01 -45.20 73.65
C ASP A 436 -33.25 -43.76 73.15
N ILE A 437 -33.70 -42.84 74.02
CA ILE A 437 -33.99 -41.46 73.63
C ILE A 437 -32.70 -40.71 73.24
N MET A 438 -31.60 -40.91 73.97
CA MET A 438 -30.33 -40.24 73.69
C MET A 438 -29.73 -40.72 72.35
N TYR A 439 -29.77 -42.03 72.08
CA TYR A 439 -29.28 -42.57 70.81
C TYR A 439 -30.15 -42.15 69.63
N HIS A 440 -31.48 -42.11 69.81
CA HIS A 440 -32.39 -41.58 68.79
C HIS A 440 -32.09 -40.10 68.47
N GLN A 441 -31.92 -39.25 69.48
CA GLN A 441 -31.57 -37.84 69.28
C GLN A 441 -30.23 -37.65 68.57
N ILE A 442 -29.22 -38.46 68.89
CA ILE A 442 -27.93 -38.39 68.20
C ILE A 442 -28.05 -38.85 66.75
N ILE A 443 -28.76 -39.94 66.48
CA ILE A 443 -28.98 -40.42 65.11
C ILE A 443 -29.76 -39.39 64.28
N GLU A 444 -30.81 -38.79 64.82
CA GLU A 444 -31.55 -37.71 64.16
C GLU A 444 -30.65 -36.49 63.89
N GLY A 445 -29.81 -36.11 64.85
CA GLY A 445 -28.85 -35.02 64.66
C GLY A 445 -27.82 -35.28 63.56
N GLU A 446 -27.32 -36.52 63.45
CA GLU A 446 -26.37 -36.91 62.40
C GLU A 446 -27.06 -37.07 61.03
N LEU A 447 -28.32 -37.47 60.99
CA LEU A 447 -29.13 -37.47 59.76
C LEU A 447 -29.40 -36.05 59.26
N ALA A 448 -29.75 -35.13 60.15
CA ALA A 448 -29.93 -33.71 59.82
C ALA A 448 -28.64 -33.09 59.26
N LYS A 449 -27.47 -33.47 59.79
CA LYS A 449 -26.16 -33.07 59.22
C LYS A 449 -25.96 -33.62 57.80
N ILE A 450 -26.30 -34.89 57.54
CA ILE A 450 -26.20 -35.47 56.18
C ILE A 450 -27.13 -34.71 55.21
N GLU A 451 -28.34 -34.36 55.63
CA GLU A 451 -29.26 -33.56 54.82
C GLU A 451 -28.71 -32.16 54.54
N GLU A 452 -28.08 -31.49 55.51
CA GLU A 452 -27.43 -30.19 55.31
C GLU A 452 -26.27 -30.30 54.29
N VAL A 453 -25.42 -31.33 54.43
CA VAL A 453 -24.30 -31.60 53.50
C VAL A 453 -24.78 -31.85 52.07
N ILE A 454 -25.83 -32.64 51.90
CA ILE A 454 -26.42 -32.93 50.58
C ILE A 454 -27.00 -31.66 49.97
N ASN A 455 -27.74 -30.86 50.74
CA ASN A 455 -28.35 -29.63 50.24
C ASN A 455 -27.31 -28.58 49.82
N ASP A 456 -26.25 -28.42 50.61
CA ASP A 456 -25.14 -27.53 50.28
C ASP A 456 -24.42 -27.97 49.00
N PHE A 457 -24.19 -29.28 48.82
CA PHE A 457 -23.59 -29.83 47.60
C PHE A 457 -24.48 -29.67 46.37
N ILE A 458 -25.79 -29.93 46.50
CA ILE A 458 -26.75 -29.70 45.41
C ILE A 458 -26.72 -28.23 44.99
N SER A 459 -26.63 -27.29 45.93
CA SER A 459 -26.54 -25.86 45.62
C SER A 459 -25.27 -25.47 44.83
N LEU A 460 -24.17 -26.21 45.00
CA LEU A 460 -22.92 -26.03 44.24
C LEU A 460 -23.00 -26.62 42.83
N ALA A 461 -23.54 -27.84 42.71
CA ALA A 461 -23.61 -28.59 41.45
C ALA A 461 -24.72 -28.08 40.52
N LYS A 462 -25.83 -27.60 41.10
CA LYS A 462 -26.95 -26.94 40.42
C LYS A 462 -27.42 -25.79 41.31
N PRO A 463 -26.85 -24.58 41.15
CA PRO A 463 -27.53 -23.42 41.70
C PRO A 463 -28.94 -23.37 41.10
N GLU A 464 -29.98 -23.18 41.92
CA GLU A 464 -31.32 -22.92 41.40
C GLU A 464 -31.23 -21.70 40.48
N ALA A 465 -31.22 -21.94 39.16
CA ALA A 465 -31.19 -20.89 38.16
C ALA A 465 -32.53 -20.15 38.23
N GLY A 466 -32.58 -19.10 39.03
CA GLY A 466 -33.68 -18.16 39.08
C GLY A 466 -33.58 -17.20 37.90
N GLU A 467 -34.72 -16.75 37.38
CA GLU A 467 -34.74 -15.65 36.41
C GLU A 467 -34.07 -14.41 37.01
N VAL A 468 -33.26 -13.75 36.18
CA VAL A 468 -32.68 -12.45 36.52
C VAL A 468 -33.81 -11.42 36.48
N ALA A 469 -34.02 -10.71 37.58
CA ALA A 469 -35.08 -9.72 37.71
C ALA A 469 -34.61 -8.50 38.49
N GLU A 470 -35.35 -7.39 38.40
CA GLU A 470 -35.17 -6.25 39.29
C GLU A 470 -35.65 -6.61 40.71
N VAL A 471 -34.70 -6.66 41.65
CA VAL A 471 -34.95 -7.06 43.03
C VAL A 471 -34.57 -5.94 43.99
N SER A 472 -35.48 -5.63 44.92
CA SER A 472 -35.20 -4.73 46.05
C SER A 472 -34.32 -5.41 47.10
N LEU A 473 -33.07 -4.95 47.23
CA LEU A 473 -32.10 -5.50 48.20
C LEU A 473 -32.58 -5.36 49.64
N LEU A 474 -33.16 -4.22 49.99
CA LEU A 474 -33.69 -3.97 51.33
C LEU A 474 -34.79 -4.99 51.71
N LYS A 475 -35.67 -5.34 50.76
CA LYS A 475 -36.69 -6.39 50.99
C LYS A 475 -36.05 -7.76 51.13
N LEU A 476 -35.03 -8.06 50.32
CA LEU A 476 -34.37 -9.36 50.33
C LEU A 476 -33.61 -9.61 51.64
N ILE A 477 -32.88 -8.61 52.14
CA ILE A 477 -32.17 -8.67 53.41
C ILE A 477 -33.15 -8.79 54.59
N LYS A 478 -34.24 -8.02 54.59
CA LYS A 478 -35.30 -8.16 55.62
C LYS A 478 -35.88 -9.58 55.66
N ASN A 479 -36.09 -10.19 54.50
CA ASN A 479 -36.55 -11.58 54.43
C ASN A 479 -35.52 -12.55 55.01
N ALA A 480 -34.22 -12.35 54.76
CA ALA A 480 -33.16 -13.16 55.35
C ALA A 480 -33.09 -13.00 56.88
N ILE A 481 -33.22 -11.77 57.39
CA ILE A 481 -33.24 -11.48 58.83
C ILE A 481 -34.44 -12.15 59.51
N ASN A 482 -35.62 -12.12 58.89
CA ASN A 482 -36.82 -12.77 59.43
C ASN A 482 -36.63 -14.29 59.61
N VAL A 483 -35.90 -14.95 58.70
CA VAL A 483 -35.58 -16.38 58.81
C VAL A 483 -34.69 -16.65 60.02
N LEU A 484 -33.77 -15.73 60.35
CA LEU A 484 -32.80 -15.88 61.44
C LEU A 484 -33.28 -15.30 62.78
N THR A 485 -34.42 -14.60 62.79
CA THR A 485 -34.96 -13.95 63.99
C THR A 485 -35.18 -14.90 65.17
N PRO A 486 -35.71 -16.13 65.00
CA PRO A 486 -35.87 -17.06 66.12
C PRO A 486 -34.53 -17.42 66.79
N GLN A 487 -33.49 -17.64 66.00
CA GLN A 487 -32.14 -17.96 66.50
C GLN A 487 -31.49 -16.75 67.17
N ALA A 488 -31.59 -15.58 66.54
CA ALA A 488 -31.10 -14.33 67.10
C ALA A 488 -31.76 -13.99 68.44
N ALA A 489 -33.09 -14.17 68.54
CA ALA A 489 -33.86 -13.93 69.76
C ALA A 489 -33.44 -14.87 70.90
N SER A 490 -33.13 -16.15 70.60
CA SER A 490 -32.67 -17.11 71.61
C SER A 490 -31.35 -16.73 72.30
N LYS A 491 -30.54 -15.88 71.63
CA LYS A 491 -29.25 -15.35 72.13
C LYS A 491 -29.32 -13.86 72.50
N ASN A 492 -30.51 -13.28 72.54
CA ASN A 492 -30.75 -11.85 72.77
C ASN A 492 -29.98 -10.91 71.80
N ILE A 493 -29.82 -11.32 70.54
CA ILE A 493 -29.09 -10.56 69.51
C ILE A 493 -30.01 -9.53 68.86
N ARG A 494 -29.57 -8.27 68.79
CA ARG A 494 -30.30 -7.20 68.09
C ARG A 494 -29.77 -7.02 66.67
N ILE A 495 -30.64 -7.16 65.67
CA ILE A 495 -30.27 -6.95 64.26
C ILE A 495 -30.85 -5.61 63.78
N ASN A 496 -29.97 -4.65 63.48
CA ASN A 496 -30.33 -3.33 62.99
C ASN A 496 -30.06 -3.22 61.49
N ILE A 497 -30.88 -2.45 60.79
CA ILE A 497 -30.66 -2.13 59.37
C ILE A 497 -30.64 -0.61 59.21
N SER A 498 -29.57 -0.08 58.63
CA SER A 498 -29.46 1.32 58.21
C SER A 498 -29.33 1.39 56.68
N SER A 499 -30.03 2.35 56.07
CA SER A 499 -30.03 2.53 54.61
C SER A 499 -30.22 4.01 54.29
N GLN A 500 -29.39 4.54 53.37
CA GLN A 500 -29.49 5.94 52.93
C GLN A 500 -30.76 6.19 52.08
N LEU A 501 -31.21 5.18 51.34
CA LEU A 501 -32.37 5.26 50.44
C LEU A 501 -33.49 4.31 50.88
N LYS A 502 -34.74 4.70 50.57
CA LYS A 502 -35.94 3.88 50.89
C LYS A 502 -36.06 2.62 50.01
N SER A 503 -35.44 2.62 48.83
CA SER A 503 -35.44 1.50 47.91
C SER A 503 -34.15 1.49 47.10
N ILE A 504 -33.42 0.37 47.19
CA ILE A 504 -32.24 0.08 46.37
C ILE A 504 -32.58 -1.18 45.57
N VAL A 505 -32.56 -1.06 44.24
CA VAL A 505 -32.95 -2.12 43.31
C VAL A 505 -31.76 -2.47 42.43
N ILE A 506 -31.50 -3.76 42.25
CA ILE A 506 -30.49 -4.27 41.33
C ILE A 506 -31.07 -5.38 40.46
N CYS A 507 -30.49 -5.58 39.29
CA CYS A 507 -30.79 -6.69 38.41
C CYS A 507 -30.00 -7.93 38.85
N CYS A 508 -30.66 -8.90 39.49
CA CYS A 508 -29.99 -10.08 40.05
C CYS A 508 -30.90 -11.33 40.11
N GLN A 509 -30.29 -12.48 40.39
CA GLN A 509 -31.03 -13.72 40.65
C GLN A 509 -31.48 -13.74 42.12
N LYS A 510 -32.78 -13.56 42.33
CA LYS A 510 -33.39 -13.41 43.67
C LYS A 510 -33.03 -14.53 44.65
N ASN A 511 -33.10 -15.79 44.24
CA ASN A 511 -32.87 -16.93 45.15
C ASN A 511 -31.40 -17.05 45.55
N GLN A 512 -30.48 -16.88 44.60
CA GLN A 512 -29.05 -16.89 44.88
C GLN A 512 -28.64 -15.76 45.82
N MET A 513 -29.10 -14.53 45.57
CA MET A 513 -28.79 -13.40 46.44
C MET A 513 -29.41 -13.57 47.85
N LYS A 514 -30.60 -14.17 47.94
CA LYS A 514 -31.20 -14.54 49.24
C LYS A 514 -30.30 -15.51 50.02
N GLN A 515 -29.73 -16.50 49.33
CA GLN A 515 -28.81 -17.48 49.93
C GLN A 515 -27.54 -16.81 50.47
N VAL A 516 -26.95 -15.87 49.72
CA VAL A 516 -25.78 -15.10 50.18
C VAL A 516 -26.07 -14.40 51.51
N PHE A 517 -27.20 -13.68 51.59
CA PHE A 517 -27.55 -12.96 52.81
C PHE A 517 -27.86 -13.88 53.98
N ILE A 518 -28.56 -15.00 53.75
CA ILE A 518 -28.79 -16.00 54.80
C ILE A 518 -27.46 -16.56 55.30
N ASN A 519 -26.54 -16.93 54.42
CA ASN A 519 -25.24 -17.50 54.79
C ASN A 519 -24.41 -16.54 55.65
N ILE A 520 -24.33 -15.28 55.25
CA ILE A 520 -23.52 -14.28 55.97
C ILE A 520 -24.17 -13.93 57.32
N LEU A 521 -25.48 -13.70 57.35
CA LEU A 521 -26.19 -13.38 58.59
C LEU A 521 -26.23 -14.57 59.56
N LYS A 522 -26.36 -15.81 59.06
CA LYS A 522 -26.26 -17.03 59.88
C LYS A 522 -24.87 -17.11 60.54
N ASN A 523 -23.82 -16.84 59.76
CA ASN A 523 -22.45 -16.81 60.30
C ASN A 523 -22.28 -15.76 61.40
N ALA A 524 -22.86 -14.57 61.24
CA ALA A 524 -22.84 -13.51 62.25
C ALA A 524 -23.59 -13.91 63.54
N VAL A 525 -24.80 -14.48 63.42
CA VAL A 525 -25.60 -14.97 64.57
C VAL A 525 -24.88 -16.11 65.31
N GLU A 526 -24.18 -16.98 64.59
CA GLU A 526 -23.42 -18.07 65.17
C GLU A 526 -22.16 -17.61 65.90
N ALA A 527 -21.51 -16.54 65.42
CA ALA A 527 -20.30 -15.99 66.01
C ALA A 527 -20.52 -15.24 67.34
N ILE A 528 -21.77 -14.92 67.66
CA ILE A 528 -22.16 -14.28 68.92
C ILE A 528 -22.64 -15.36 69.90
N GLU A 529 -22.13 -15.36 71.13
CA GLU A 529 -22.55 -16.30 72.17
C GLU A 529 -23.89 -15.87 72.81
N GLU A 530 -23.93 -14.72 73.48
CA GLU A 530 -25.11 -14.07 74.06
C GLU A 530 -24.98 -12.54 73.99
N ASP A 531 -26.11 -11.81 74.10
CA ASP A 531 -26.18 -10.35 74.24
C ASP A 531 -25.41 -9.54 73.17
N GLY A 532 -25.55 -9.91 71.90
CA GLY A 532 -24.86 -9.23 70.79
C GLY A 532 -25.72 -8.29 69.93
N LYS A 533 -25.07 -7.75 68.91
CA LYS A 533 -25.67 -6.91 67.88
C LYS A 533 -25.10 -7.24 66.50
N ILE A 534 -25.96 -7.11 65.49
CA ILE A 534 -25.59 -7.18 64.08
C ILE A 534 -26.14 -5.93 63.40
N ASP A 535 -25.26 -5.15 62.79
CA ASP A 535 -25.60 -3.93 62.08
C ASP A 535 -25.45 -4.17 60.57
N VAL A 536 -26.53 -3.98 59.80
CA VAL A 536 -26.54 -4.12 58.34
C VAL A 536 -26.69 -2.74 57.70
N ILE A 537 -25.66 -2.28 57.02
CA ILE A 537 -25.58 -0.95 56.41
C ILE A 537 -25.69 -1.10 54.89
N LEU A 538 -26.57 -0.32 54.27
CA LEU A 538 -26.72 -0.25 52.82
C LEU A 538 -26.47 1.17 52.31
N GLU A 539 -25.54 1.29 51.37
CA GLU A 539 -25.22 2.56 50.71
C GLU A 539 -25.25 2.38 49.19
N GLU A 540 -25.64 3.45 48.49
CA GLU A 540 -25.73 3.47 47.04
C GLU A 540 -24.93 4.62 46.47
N ASN A 541 -24.00 4.29 45.57
CA ASN A 541 -23.22 5.24 44.79
C ASN A 541 -23.63 5.18 43.31
N GLN A 542 -23.12 6.11 42.49
CA GLN A 542 -23.52 6.25 41.07
C GLN A 542 -23.44 4.93 40.27
N ASN A 543 -22.43 4.09 40.55
CA ASN A 543 -22.18 2.87 39.77
C ASN A 543 -22.32 1.56 40.57
N ASN A 544 -22.49 1.62 41.90
CA ASN A 544 -22.44 0.43 42.74
C ASN A 544 -23.30 0.58 43.99
N VAL A 545 -23.76 -0.56 44.52
CA VAL A 545 -24.36 -0.70 45.84
C VAL A 545 -23.35 -1.37 46.77
N SER A 546 -23.13 -0.81 47.95
CA SER A 546 -22.36 -1.41 49.03
C SER A 546 -23.29 -1.88 50.16
N ILE A 547 -23.01 -3.08 50.66
CA ILE A 547 -23.70 -3.71 51.77
C ILE A 547 -22.64 -4.12 52.78
N GLU A 548 -22.76 -3.64 54.01
CA GLU A 548 -21.86 -3.99 55.10
C GLU A 548 -22.66 -4.71 56.19
N ILE A 549 -22.16 -5.84 56.65
CA ILE A 549 -22.76 -6.61 57.73
C ILE A 549 -21.71 -6.72 58.82
N HIS A 550 -21.93 -6.02 59.94
CA HIS A 550 -21.04 -5.97 61.08
C HIS A 550 -21.65 -6.72 62.27
N ASP A 551 -20.92 -7.68 62.82
CA ASP A 551 -21.23 -8.33 64.09
C ASP A 551 -20.18 -8.01 65.16
N ASN A 552 -20.59 -8.08 66.42
CA ASN A 552 -19.71 -7.94 67.58
C ASN A 552 -19.39 -9.29 68.25
N GLY A 553 -19.32 -10.37 67.45
CA GLY A 553 -19.03 -11.71 67.95
C GLY A 553 -17.57 -11.90 68.33
N VAL A 554 -17.16 -13.17 68.47
CA VAL A 554 -15.80 -13.56 68.91
C VAL A 554 -14.68 -13.15 67.94
N GLY A 555 -15.02 -12.78 66.70
CA GLY A 555 -14.05 -12.45 65.66
C GLY A 555 -13.24 -13.64 65.15
N ILE A 556 -12.32 -13.38 64.21
CA ILE A 556 -11.54 -14.39 63.48
C ILE A 556 -10.04 -14.05 63.57
N GLU A 557 -9.20 -15.05 63.83
CA GLU A 557 -7.74 -14.90 63.86
C GLU A 557 -7.16 -14.63 62.47
N GLU A 558 -6.07 -13.87 62.41
CA GLU A 558 -5.46 -13.35 61.17
C GLU A 558 -5.04 -14.47 60.21
N GLU A 559 -4.40 -15.54 60.73
CA GLU A 559 -4.00 -16.72 59.96
C GLU A 559 -5.19 -17.48 59.34
N ARG A 560 -6.39 -17.30 59.92
CA ARG A 560 -7.63 -17.95 59.48
C ARG A 560 -8.43 -17.06 58.54
N LEU A 561 -8.30 -15.74 58.67
CA LEU A 561 -8.89 -14.76 57.78
C LEU A 561 -8.42 -14.98 56.32
N GLU A 562 -7.14 -15.31 56.12
CA GLU A 562 -6.55 -15.60 54.80
C GLU A 562 -7.15 -16.82 54.10
N ARG A 563 -7.78 -17.72 54.86
CA ARG A 563 -8.37 -18.98 54.35
C ARG A 563 -9.89 -18.93 54.27
N ILE A 564 -10.52 -17.79 54.56
CA ILE A 564 -11.97 -17.61 54.42
C ILE A 564 -12.36 -17.71 52.94
N GLY A 565 -13.33 -18.56 52.62
CA GLY A 565 -13.79 -18.79 51.26
C GLY A 565 -13.03 -19.88 50.50
N VAL A 566 -12.06 -20.53 51.15
CA VAL A 566 -11.51 -21.82 50.69
C VAL A 566 -12.55 -22.91 50.97
N PRO A 567 -12.91 -23.76 49.99
CA PRO A 567 -13.83 -24.87 50.19
C PRO A 567 -13.41 -25.77 51.37
N PHE A 568 -14.36 -26.26 52.18
CA PHE A 568 -14.16 -27.20 53.30
C PHE A 568 -13.29 -26.69 54.45
N TYR A 569 -12.91 -25.41 54.46
CA TYR A 569 -12.19 -24.83 55.58
C TYR A 569 -13.17 -24.26 56.61
N THR A 570 -13.26 -24.90 57.77
CA THR A 570 -14.18 -24.58 58.87
C THR A 570 -13.67 -25.15 60.20
N ASN A 571 -13.89 -24.43 61.31
CA ASN A 571 -13.68 -24.99 62.66
C ASN A 571 -15.01 -25.13 63.42
N LYS A 572 -16.15 -24.96 62.75
CA LYS A 572 -17.46 -25.15 63.39
C LYS A 572 -17.77 -26.65 63.41
N GLU A 573 -18.11 -27.21 64.57
CA GLU A 573 -18.58 -28.62 64.69
C GLU A 573 -19.84 -28.92 63.85
N LYS A 574 -20.53 -27.87 63.36
CA LYS A 574 -21.79 -27.94 62.61
C LYS A 574 -21.75 -27.33 61.20
N GLY A 575 -20.62 -26.77 60.74
CA GLY A 575 -20.58 -26.03 59.46
C GLY A 575 -19.53 -26.59 58.51
N ILE A 576 -19.89 -26.78 57.24
CA ILE A 576 -19.11 -27.47 56.18
C ILE A 576 -18.07 -26.54 55.50
N GLY A 577 -18.04 -25.25 55.85
CA GLY A 577 -17.12 -24.27 55.23
C GLY A 577 -17.44 -23.90 53.77
N LEU A 578 -18.50 -24.47 53.19
CA LEU A 578 -18.92 -24.17 51.81
C LEU A 578 -19.71 -22.86 51.69
N GLY A 579 -20.39 -22.42 52.74
CA GLY A 579 -21.28 -21.25 52.69
C GLY A 579 -20.61 -19.98 52.19
N MET A 580 -19.35 -19.73 52.56
CA MET A 580 -18.61 -18.54 52.10
C MET A 580 -18.09 -18.68 50.67
N THR A 581 -17.67 -19.89 50.30
CA THR A 581 -17.27 -20.24 48.93
C THR A 581 -18.43 -20.03 47.95
N VAL A 582 -19.62 -20.53 48.31
CA VAL A 582 -20.85 -20.36 47.55
C VAL A 582 -21.24 -18.88 47.46
N SER A 583 -21.18 -18.15 48.58
CA SER A 583 -21.46 -16.71 48.59
C SER A 583 -20.52 -15.94 47.67
N ASN A 584 -19.21 -16.22 47.72
CA ASN A 584 -18.22 -15.54 46.88
C ASN A 584 -18.43 -15.84 45.39
N LYS A 585 -18.77 -17.09 45.04
CA LYS A 585 -19.14 -17.50 43.68
C LYS A 585 -20.36 -16.73 43.18
N ILE A 586 -21.45 -16.73 43.94
CA ILE A 586 -22.69 -16.01 43.58
C ILE A 586 -22.41 -14.52 43.37
N ILE A 587 -21.67 -13.88 44.28
CA ILE A 587 -21.33 -12.45 44.16
C ILE A 587 -20.47 -12.18 42.91
N THR A 588 -19.52 -13.06 42.61
CA THR A 588 -18.66 -12.96 41.42
C THR A 588 -19.45 -13.13 40.12
N GLU A 589 -20.40 -14.08 40.08
CA GLU A 589 -21.33 -14.27 38.93
C GLU A 589 -22.20 -13.03 38.70
N HIS A 590 -22.50 -12.27 39.75
CA HIS A 590 -23.18 -10.97 39.69
C HIS A 590 -22.22 -9.79 39.46
N LYS A 591 -20.96 -10.06 39.07
CA LYS A 591 -19.89 -9.06 38.82
C LYS A 591 -19.60 -8.16 40.03
N GLY A 592 -19.86 -8.66 41.23
CA GLY A 592 -19.57 -7.97 42.49
C GLY A 592 -18.27 -8.41 43.14
N SER A 593 -18.02 -7.91 44.35
CA SER A 593 -16.93 -8.35 45.22
C SER A 593 -17.41 -8.56 46.66
N LEU A 594 -16.81 -9.53 47.33
CA LEU A 594 -17.01 -9.83 48.75
C LEU A 594 -15.67 -9.78 49.48
N ARG A 595 -15.60 -9.05 50.59
CA ARG A 595 -14.42 -8.91 51.44
C ARG A 595 -14.83 -9.09 52.90
N VAL A 596 -13.96 -9.71 53.70
CA VAL A 596 -14.17 -9.92 55.13
C VAL A 596 -13.03 -9.28 55.90
N GLU A 597 -13.37 -8.53 56.94
CA GLU A 597 -12.42 -7.99 57.91
C GLU A 597 -12.85 -8.43 59.30
N SER A 598 -11.93 -8.90 60.12
CA SER A 598 -12.23 -9.34 61.47
C SER A 598 -11.01 -9.20 62.36
N LYS A 599 -11.26 -9.02 63.65
CA LYS A 599 -10.25 -9.07 64.70
C LYS A 599 -10.77 -9.90 65.87
N PRO A 600 -9.93 -10.76 66.48
CA PRO A 600 -10.32 -11.54 67.65
C PRO A 600 -10.86 -10.64 68.77
N GLY A 601 -12.05 -10.97 69.27
CA GLY A 601 -12.75 -10.24 70.34
C GLY A 601 -13.42 -8.92 69.95
N GLU A 602 -13.25 -8.44 68.72
CA GLU A 602 -13.90 -7.20 68.23
C GLU A 602 -15.06 -7.46 67.26
N GLY A 603 -15.16 -8.68 66.72
CA GLY A 603 -16.22 -9.09 65.78
C GLY A 603 -15.78 -9.16 64.32
N THR A 604 -16.73 -9.26 63.40
CA THR A 604 -16.48 -9.41 61.96
C THR A 604 -17.31 -8.43 61.15
N THR A 605 -16.72 -7.89 60.09
CA THR A 605 -17.41 -7.08 59.08
C THR A 605 -17.28 -7.73 57.71
N VAL A 606 -18.41 -7.98 57.06
CA VAL A 606 -18.47 -8.48 55.68
C VAL A 606 -18.93 -7.36 54.77
N TYR A 607 -18.10 -7.04 53.78
CA TYR A 607 -18.35 -6.04 52.75
C TYR A 607 -18.75 -6.73 51.45
N ILE A 608 -19.89 -6.35 50.90
CA ILE A 608 -20.38 -6.81 49.60
C ILE A 608 -20.57 -5.60 48.70
N ARG A 609 -20.01 -5.63 47.51
CA ARG A 609 -20.17 -4.58 46.49
C ARG A 609 -20.78 -5.18 45.23
N LEU A 610 -21.86 -4.60 44.74
CA LEU A 610 -22.58 -5.04 43.54
C LEU A 610 -22.69 -3.90 42.54
N PRO A 611 -22.52 -4.15 41.23
CA PRO A 611 -22.71 -3.14 40.21
C PRO A 611 -24.18 -2.77 40.08
N LYS A 612 -24.43 -1.48 39.86
CA LYS A 612 -25.75 -0.96 39.51
C LYS A 612 -25.86 -0.98 37.98
N ASN A 613 -26.47 -2.02 37.43
CA ASN A 613 -26.79 -2.09 36.00
C ASN A 613 -28.10 -1.37 35.70
#